data_AF-A0A4R2RPU4-F1
#
_entry.id   AF-A0A4R2RPU4-F1
#
_cell.length_a   1.000
_cell.length_b   1.000
_cell.length_c   1.000
_cell.angle_alpha   90.00
_cell.angle_beta   90.00
_cell.angle_gamma   90.00
#
_symmetry.space_group_name_H-M   'P 1'
#
loop_
_entity.id
_entity.type
_entity.pdbx_description
1 polymer ?
#
loop_
_entity_poly.entity_id
_entity_poly.type
_entity_poly.pdbx_seq_one_letter_code
_entity_poly.pdbx_strand_id
1 'polypeptide(L)'
;MGWRGATPGKVINDGGVRPGQIVFNFEGEGLLERNERAAQRTRWFIAHEMAHFWLGTSGIAYRKPSEAWITEGGAEMMAFTLLAATDHDYALAELQHAVQDCIKSATKPVISAGERHENRTFYSCGATFALAAVSAQKRKGGRDYFDFIRPLLDEHRSDRLLGSADWLTRFDAVSGDSEAGGIVKSILSVGVADPTGAIETLFQQTGVPYSRNDNKLTLSANAI
;
A
#
# COMPACT_ATOMS: atom_id res chain seq x y z
N MET A 1 4.72 16.68 -16.58
CA MET A 1 3.37 17.02 -16.11
C MET A 1 2.50 17.32 -17.33
N GLY A 2 1.31 16.73 -17.42
CA GLY A 2 0.37 16.93 -18.53
C GLY A 2 -1.01 17.36 -18.02
N TRP A 3 -1.63 18.32 -18.70
CA TRP A 3 -3.03 18.71 -18.51
C TRP A 3 -3.84 18.22 -19.71
N ARG A 4 -4.83 17.36 -19.48
CA ARG A 4 -5.63 16.74 -20.57
C ARG A 4 -6.94 17.49 -20.85
N GLY A 5 -7.23 18.57 -20.13
CA GLY A 5 -8.39 19.43 -20.36
C GLY A 5 -9.45 19.37 -19.26
N ALA A 6 -10.43 20.25 -19.36
CA ALA A 6 -11.51 20.42 -18.38
C ALA A 6 -12.70 19.49 -18.67
N THR A 7 -12.47 18.18 -18.71
CA THR A 7 -13.56 17.22 -18.96
C THR A 7 -14.67 17.40 -17.91
N PRO A 8 -15.93 17.63 -18.32
CA PRO A 8 -17.02 17.94 -17.40
C PRO A 8 -17.22 16.84 -16.34
N GLY A 9 -17.40 17.26 -15.08
CA GLY A 9 -17.68 16.36 -13.95
C GLY A 9 -16.54 15.41 -13.54
N LYS A 10 -15.31 15.65 -13.99
CA LYS A 10 -14.14 14.80 -13.72
C LYS A 10 -13.15 15.46 -12.76
N VAL A 11 -12.46 14.61 -11.99
CA VAL A 11 -11.19 14.88 -11.30
C VAL A 11 -10.35 13.63 -11.49
N ILE A 12 -9.49 13.61 -12.50
CA ILE A 12 -8.63 12.48 -12.82
C ILE A 12 -7.18 12.88 -12.54
N ASN A 13 -6.54 12.01 -11.76
CA ASN A 13 -5.12 11.99 -11.52
C ASN A 13 -4.62 10.62 -12.02
N ASP A 14 -3.73 10.63 -13.00
CA ASP A 14 -3.19 9.43 -13.63
C ASP A 14 -1.70 9.64 -13.93
N GLY A 15 -0.89 8.61 -13.80
CA GLY A 15 0.55 8.77 -13.72
C GLY A 15 1.33 7.52 -13.97
N GLY A 16 2.61 7.61 -13.63
CA GLY A 16 3.52 6.50 -13.67
C GLY A 16 4.96 6.96 -13.69
N VAL A 17 5.83 6.00 -13.47
CA VAL A 17 7.28 6.22 -13.44
C VAL A 17 7.98 5.72 -14.70
N ARG A 18 9.02 6.44 -15.09
CA ARG A 18 10.03 6.02 -16.06
C ARG A 18 11.41 6.18 -15.43
N PRO A 19 12.49 5.60 -15.99
CA PRO A 19 13.83 5.82 -15.47
C PRO A 19 14.13 7.32 -15.28
N GLY A 20 14.35 7.73 -14.02
CA GLY A 20 14.64 9.11 -13.64
C GLY A 20 13.49 10.12 -13.75
N GLN A 21 12.24 9.70 -13.98
CA GLN A 21 11.11 10.61 -14.19
C GLN A 21 9.82 10.11 -13.54
N ILE A 22 9.07 11.05 -12.97
CA ILE A 22 7.67 10.85 -12.59
C ILE A 22 6.77 11.63 -13.56
N VAL A 23 5.75 10.97 -14.08
CA VAL A 23 4.74 11.58 -14.95
C VAL A 23 3.47 11.78 -14.15
N PHE A 24 3.04 13.03 -14.04
CA PHE A 24 1.74 13.40 -13.51
C PHE A 24 0.84 13.87 -14.65
N ASN A 25 -0.35 13.29 -14.78
CA ASN A 25 -1.42 13.75 -15.65
C ASN A 25 -2.64 14.17 -14.84
N PHE A 26 -3.18 15.33 -15.20
CA PHE A 26 -4.35 15.94 -14.58
C PHE A 26 -5.42 16.18 -15.63
N GLU A 27 -6.67 15.88 -15.30
CA GLU A 27 -7.82 16.12 -16.18
C GLU A 27 -9.08 16.40 -15.35
N GLY A 28 -9.91 17.31 -15.84
CA GLY A 28 -11.28 17.47 -15.38
C GLY A 28 -11.60 18.85 -14.82
N GLU A 29 -12.83 19.28 -15.03
CA GLU A 29 -13.34 20.60 -14.61
C GLU A 29 -13.21 20.83 -13.09
N GLY A 30 -13.27 19.76 -12.28
CA GLY A 30 -13.12 19.84 -10.83
C GLY A 30 -11.72 20.24 -10.35
N LEU A 31 -10.78 20.45 -11.27
CA LEU A 31 -9.42 20.97 -11.01
C LEU A 31 -9.25 22.45 -11.42
N LEU A 32 -10.25 23.07 -12.06
CA LEU A 32 -10.17 24.46 -12.51
C LEU A 32 -10.22 25.46 -11.36
N GLU A 33 -10.98 25.14 -10.32
CA GLU A 33 -11.16 25.95 -9.13
C GLU A 33 -10.67 25.20 -7.89
N ARG A 34 -10.31 25.95 -6.84
CA ARG A 34 -9.84 25.34 -5.59
C ARG A 34 -10.95 24.47 -4.98
N ASN A 35 -10.64 23.19 -4.83
CA ASN A 35 -11.51 22.19 -4.21
C ASN A 35 -10.68 21.36 -3.22
N GLU A 36 -11.01 21.41 -1.93
CA GLU A 36 -10.21 20.73 -0.89
C GLU A 36 -10.17 19.21 -1.07
N ARG A 37 -11.28 18.59 -1.50
CA ARG A 37 -11.30 17.14 -1.78
C ARG A 37 -10.39 16.80 -2.97
N ALA A 38 -10.41 17.62 -4.02
CA ALA A 38 -9.51 17.44 -5.17
C ALA A 38 -8.05 17.68 -4.76
N ALA A 39 -7.80 18.66 -3.89
CA ALA A 39 -6.47 18.94 -3.35
C ALA A 39 -5.93 17.78 -2.51
N GLN A 40 -6.73 17.21 -1.59
CA GLN A 40 -6.38 16.03 -0.80
C GLN A 40 -6.03 14.84 -1.70
N ARG A 41 -6.89 14.53 -2.67
CA ARG A 41 -6.66 13.45 -3.65
C ARG A 41 -5.40 13.70 -4.48
N THR A 42 -5.12 14.95 -4.83
CA THR A 42 -3.92 15.33 -5.61
C THR A 42 -2.64 15.20 -4.79
N ARG A 43 -2.67 15.59 -3.50
CA ARG A 43 -1.53 15.40 -2.59
C ARG A 43 -1.22 13.91 -2.41
N TRP A 44 -2.26 13.08 -2.19
CA TRP A 44 -2.09 11.62 -2.13
C TRP A 44 -1.46 11.08 -3.41
N PHE A 45 -1.98 11.47 -4.58
CA PHE A 45 -1.47 11.00 -5.87
C PHE A 45 -0.02 11.37 -6.07
N ILE A 46 0.36 12.62 -5.76
CA ILE A 46 1.74 13.07 -5.85
C ILE A 46 2.64 12.26 -4.91
N ALA A 47 2.22 12.05 -3.66
CA ALA A 47 2.98 11.28 -2.69
C ALA A 47 3.17 9.82 -3.11
N HIS A 48 2.12 9.18 -3.64
CA HIS A 48 2.16 7.80 -4.17
C HIS A 48 3.16 7.68 -5.31
N GLU A 49 3.04 8.52 -6.34
CA GLU A 49 3.94 8.50 -7.49
C GLU A 49 5.39 8.82 -7.10
N MET A 50 5.60 9.68 -6.09
CA MET A 50 6.92 9.94 -5.54
C MET A 50 7.53 8.74 -4.82
N ALA A 51 6.73 7.92 -4.15
CA ALA A 51 7.21 6.70 -3.49
C ALA A 51 7.83 5.71 -4.49
N HIS A 52 7.36 5.71 -5.74
CA HIS A 52 7.94 4.89 -6.81
C HIS A 52 9.36 5.28 -7.24
N PHE A 53 9.96 6.36 -6.69
CA PHE A 53 11.41 6.55 -6.76
C PHE A 53 12.17 5.41 -6.07
N TRP A 54 11.66 4.92 -4.94
CA TRP A 54 12.21 3.78 -4.21
C TRP A 54 11.52 2.48 -4.60
N LEU A 55 10.21 2.52 -4.81
CA LEU A 55 9.37 1.35 -5.11
C LEU A 55 8.97 1.31 -6.59
N GLY A 56 9.95 1.36 -7.48
CA GLY A 56 9.72 1.34 -8.91
C GLY A 56 11.04 1.19 -9.67
N THR A 57 11.02 1.48 -10.96
CA THR A 57 12.13 1.19 -11.88
C THR A 57 13.48 1.80 -11.48
N SER A 58 13.48 2.89 -10.71
CA SER A 58 14.71 3.55 -10.25
C SER A 58 15.27 2.97 -8.94
N GLY A 59 14.42 2.37 -8.10
CA GLY A 59 14.78 1.71 -6.84
C GLY A 59 14.65 0.20 -6.97
N ILE A 60 13.58 -0.38 -6.43
CA ILE A 60 13.20 -1.79 -6.60
C ILE A 60 11.90 -1.89 -7.40
N ALA A 61 11.92 -2.75 -8.42
CA ALA A 61 10.73 -3.24 -9.10
C ALA A 61 10.32 -4.62 -8.58
N TYR A 62 9.06 -5.00 -8.78
CA TYR A 62 8.61 -6.36 -8.56
C TYR A 62 9.21 -7.32 -9.59
N ARG A 63 9.44 -8.58 -9.20
CA ARG A 63 10.00 -9.60 -10.11
C ARG A 63 8.99 -10.10 -11.15
N LYS A 64 7.69 -10.11 -10.82
CA LYS A 64 6.59 -10.52 -11.72
C LYS A 64 5.38 -9.59 -11.58
N PRO A 65 4.55 -9.40 -12.62
CA PRO A 65 3.36 -8.56 -12.53
C PRO A 65 2.41 -8.94 -11.38
N SER A 66 2.33 -10.22 -11.03
CA SER A 66 1.56 -10.75 -9.90
C SER A 66 2.06 -10.27 -8.52
N GLU A 67 3.24 -9.66 -8.47
CA GLU A 67 3.90 -9.15 -7.27
C GLU A 67 3.86 -7.62 -7.19
N ALA A 68 3.07 -6.97 -8.07
CA ALA A 68 2.86 -5.52 -8.07
C ALA A 68 2.35 -4.97 -6.73
N TRP A 69 1.70 -5.82 -5.90
CA TRP A 69 1.29 -5.45 -4.55
C TRP A 69 2.44 -4.93 -3.67
N ILE A 70 3.67 -5.37 -3.92
CA ILE A 70 4.86 -4.93 -3.16
C ILE A 70 5.11 -3.44 -3.41
N THR A 71 5.15 -3.02 -4.68
CA THR A 71 5.47 -1.64 -5.04
C THR A 71 4.26 -0.72 -4.91
N GLU A 72 3.09 -1.15 -5.37
CA GLU A 72 1.85 -0.34 -5.30
C GLU A 72 1.39 -0.17 -3.86
N GLY A 73 1.36 -1.25 -3.07
CA GLY A 73 0.95 -1.19 -1.68
C GLY A 73 1.96 -0.51 -0.76
N GLY A 74 3.25 -0.68 -1.04
CA GLY A 74 4.29 0.08 -0.35
C GLY A 74 4.22 1.58 -0.66
N ALA A 75 3.91 1.94 -1.92
CA ALA A 75 3.73 3.33 -2.33
C ALA A 75 2.53 3.99 -1.62
N GLU A 76 1.41 3.28 -1.51
CA GLU A 76 0.26 3.70 -0.70
C GLU A 76 0.66 3.97 0.75
N MET A 77 1.38 3.04 1.39
CA MET A 77 1.80 3.20 2.79
C MET A 77 2.72 4.40 2.98
N MET A 78 3.70 4.59 2.08
CA MET A 78 4.60 5.74 2.11
C MET A 78 3.84 7.07 1.89
N ALA A 79 2.86 7.07 0.98
CA ALA A 79 2.01 8.22 0.73
C ALA A 79 1.18 8.58 1.96
N PHE A 80 0.51 7.60 2.58
CA PHE A 80 -0.25 7.83 3.80
C PHE A 80 0.63 8.32 4.95
N THR A 81 1.84 7.77 5.12
CA THR A 81 2.78 8.24 6.16
C THR A 81 3.14 9.72 5.94
N LEU A 82 3.41 10.13 4.70
CA LEU A 82 3.70 11.52 4.39
C LEU A 82 2.49 12.42 4.64
N LEU A 83 1.31 12.01 4.18
CA LEU A 83 0.09 12.79 4.33
C LEU A 83 -0.31 12.96 5.80
N ALA A 84 -0.10 11.92 6.62
CA ALA A 84 -0.44 11.95 8.05
C ALA A 84 0.30 13.07 8.82
N ALA A 85 1.45 13.54 8.33
CA ALA A 85 2.16 14.69 8.90
C ALA A 85 1.44 16.03 8.69
N THR A 86 0.47 16.10 7.78
CA THR A 86 -0.25 17.33 7.40
C THR A 86 -1.77 17.23 7.54
N ASP A 87 -2.33 16.04 7.31
CA ASP A 87 -3.77 15.75 7.36
C ASP A 87 -3.94 14.28 7.81
N HIS A 88 -3.80 14.08 9.13
CA HIS A 88 -3.83 12.77 9.77
C HIS A 88 -5.16 12.03 9.56
N ASP A 89 -6.27 12.73 9.74
CA ASP A 89 -7.61 12.15 9.59
C ASP A 89 -7.86 11.65 8.17
N TYR A 90 -7.44 12.42 7.15
CA TYR A 90 -7.54 11.99 5.75
C TYR A 90 -6.69 10.74 5.48
N ALA A 91 -5.43 10.74 5.92
CA ALA A 91 -4.52 9.60 5.72
C ALA A 91 -5.05 8.33 6.41
N LEU A 92 -5.54 8.45 7.65
CA LEU A 92 -6.12 7.34 8.39
C LEU A 92 -7.39 6.81 7.72
N ALA A 93 -8.26 7.70 7.21
CA ALA A 93 -9.47 7.30 6.51
C ALA A 93 -9.18 6.54 5.21
N GLU A 94 -8.19 6.97 4.42
CA GLU A 94 -7.81 6.30 3.18
C GLU A 94 -7.11 4.95 3.46
N LEU A 95 -6.23 4.89 4.47
CA LEU A 95 -5.63 3.62 4.91
C LEU A 95 -6.71 2.66 5.43
N GLN A 96 -7.71 3.17 6.16
CA GLN A 96 -8.86 2.38 6.59
C GLN A 96 -9.64 1.83 5.39
N HIS A 97 -9.86 2.63 4.35
CA HIS A 97 -10.49 2.17 3.11
C HIS A 97 -9.68 1.06 2.43
N ALA A 98 -8.36 1.19 2.37
CA ALA A 98 -7.48 0.16 1.83
C ALA A 98 -7.62 -1.17 2.59
N VAL A 99 -7.64 -1.15 3.92
CA VAL A 99 -7.86 -2.36 4.74
C VAL A 99 -9.23 -3.00 4.44
N GLN A 100 -10.29 -2.20 4.37
CA GLN A 100 -11.63 -2.72 4.06
C GLN A 100 -11.72 -3.32 2.66
N ASP A 101 -11.05 -2.73 1.68
CA ASP A 101 -11.03 -3.25 0.32
C ASP A 101 -10.16 -4.51 0.19
N CYS A 102 -9.11 -4.65 1.01
CA CYS A 102 -8.39 -5.91 1.10
C CYS A 102 -9.29 -7.00 1.69
N ILE A 103 -9.99 -6.74 2.80
CA ILE A 103 -10.95 -7.68 3.40
C ILE A 103 -11.97 -8.17 2.35
N LYS A 104 -12.54 -7.27 1.54
CA LYS A 104 -13.52 -7.64 0.50
C LYS A 104 -12.94 -8.52 -0.61
N SER A 105 -11.66 -8.35 -0.94
CA SER A 105 -11.03 -9.01 -2.10
C SER A 105 -10.19 -10.24 -1.75
N ALA A 106 -9.77 -10.39 -0.50
CA ALA A 106 -8.90 -11.46 -0.01
C ALA A 106 -9.54 -12.85 0.04
N THR A 107 -10.80 -13.02 -0.39
CA THR A 107 -11.40 -14.34 -0.65
C THR A 107 -10.80 -15.04 -1.86
N LYS A 108 -10.10 -14.30 -2.73
CA LYS A 108 -9.38 -14.81 -3.89
C LYS A 108 -7.89 -14.53 -3.74
N PRO A 109 -7.00 -15.25 -4.47
CA PRO A 109 -5.59 -14.95 -4.46
C PRO A 109 -5.32 -13.52 -4.97
N VAL A 110 -4.52 -12.77 -4.21
CA VAL A 110 -4.04 -11.44 -4.64
C VAL A 110 -3.16 -11.57 -5.88
N ILE A 111 -2.32 -12.61 -5.97
CA ILE A 111 -1.35 -12.75 -7.07
C ILE A 111 -2.01 -12.86 -8.45
N SER A 112 -3.26 -13.32 -8.54
CA SER A 112 -4.02 -13.40 -9.79
C SER A 112 -5.04 -12.27 -9.97
N ALA A 113 -5.00 -11.22 -9.14
CA ALA A 113 -5.94 -10.10 -9.23
C ALA A 113 -5.85 -9.38 -10.59
N GLY A 114 -4.66 -9.23 -11.15
CA GLY A 114 -4.46 -8.62 -12.47
C GLY A 114 -5.16 -9.39 -13.60
N GLU A 115 -5.14 -10.73 -13.54
CA GLU A 115 -5.82 -11.60 -14.52
C GLU A 115 -7.35 -11.44 -14.45
N ARG A 116 -7.88 -11.01 -13.31
CA ARG A 116 -9.31 -10.74 -13.09
C ARG A 116 -9.68 -9.27 -13.29
N HIS A 117 -8.76 -8.43 -13.73
CA HIS A 117 -8.91 -6.97 -13.81
C HIS A 117 -9.24 -6.32 -12.46
N GLU A 118 -8.86 -6.95 -11.35
CA GLU A 118 -9.05 -6.49 -9.98
C GLU A 118 -7.79 -5.75 -9.48
N ASN A 119 -7.13 -4.93 -10.31
CA ASN A 119 -5.83 -4.31 -10.00
C ASN A 119 -5.80 -3.56 -8.66
N ARG A 120 -6.93 -2.97 -8.24
CA ARG A 120 -7.08 -2.31 -6.93
C ARG A 120 -6.69 -3.20 -5.76
N THR A 121 -6.81 -4.53 -5.88
CA THR A 121 -6.40 -5.50 -4.87
C THR A 121 -4.89 -5.46 -4.60
N PHE A 122 -4.05 -5.14 -5.59
CA PHE A 122 -2.62 -4.96 -5.35
C PHE A 122 -2.33 -3.77 -4.44
N TYR A 123 -3.06 -2.66 -4.62
CA TYR A 123 -2.97 -1.46 -3.79
C TYR A 123 -3.52 -1.72 -2.38
N SER A 124 -4.76 -2.20 -2.29
CA SER A 124 -5.46 -2.34 -1.00
C SER A 124 -4.83 -3.41 -0.11
N CYS A 125 -4.55 -4.61 -0.63
CA CYS A 125 -3.90 -5.66 0.14
C CYS A 125 -2.41 -5.39 0.35
N GLY A 126 -1.71 -4.83 -0.64
CA GLY A 126 -0.32 -4.44 -0.45
C GLY A 126 -0.16 -3.39 0.66
N ALA A 127 -1.02 -2.37 0.71
CA ALA A 127 -1.03 -1.38 1.79
C ALA A 127 -1.37 -2.01 3.16
N THR A 128 -2.28 -2.99 3.19
CA THR A 128 -2.61 -3.74 4.42
C THR A 128 -1.41 -4.54 4.93
N PHE A 129 -0.67 -5.21 4.05
CA PHE A 129 0.54 -5.94 4.42
C PHE A 129 1.68 -4.99 4.83
N ALA A 130 1.80 -3.85 4.14
CA ALA A 130 2.74 -2.80 4.48
C ALA A 130 2.45 -2.20 5.87
N LEU A 131 1.18 -1.96 6.22
CA LEU A 131 0.77 -1.52 7.55
C LEU A 131 1.21 -2.53 8.63
N ALA A 132 0.94 -3.82 8.42
CA ALA A 132 1.37 -4.88 9.33
C ALA A 132 2.91 -4.89 9.48
N ALA A 133 3.65 -4.70 8.39
CA ALA A 133 5.11 -4.61 8.41
C ALA A 133 5.61 -3.38 9.17
N VAL A 134 4.97 -2.22 9.00
CA VAL A 134 5.29 -0.99 9.75
C VAL A 134 5.07 -1.20 11.24
N SER A 135 3.92 -1.75 11.65
CA SER A 135 3.64 -2.00 13.06
C SER A 135 4.63 -2.97 13.69
N ALA A 136 4.99 -4.06 12.99
CA ALA A 136 6.04 -4.97 13.43
C ALA A 136 7.40 -4.26 13.58
N GLN A 137 7.76 -3.42 12.60
CA GLN A 137 8.99 -2.63 12.61
C GLN A 137 9.02 -1.59 13.74
N LYS A 138 7.89 -0.94 14.06
CA LYS A 138 7.74 0.00 15.18
C LYS A 138 8.02 -0.67 16.53
N ARG A 139 7.62 -1.93 16.73
CA ARG A 139 7.96 -2.70 17.96
C ARG A 139 9.46 -2.95 18.13
N LYS A 140 10.24 -2.90 17.04
CA LYS A 140 11.70 -3.04 17.04
C LYS A 140 12.43 -1.69 16.99
N GLY A 141 11.73 -0.57 17.23
CA GLY A 141 12.30 0.77 17.27
C GLY A 141 12.45 1.46 15.90
N GLY A 142 11.90 0.88 14.83
CA GLY A 142 11.74 1.61 13.56
C GLY A 142 10.57 2.58 13.60
N ARG A 143 10.41 3.38 12.55
CA ARG A 143 9.47 4.51 12.51
C ARG A 143 8.36 4.32 11.48
N ASP A 144 8.72 3.89 10.28
CA ASP A 144 7.83 3.90 9.12
C ASP A 144 8.16 2.76 8.14
N TYR A 145 7.52 2.78 6.96
CA TYR A 145 7.74 1.77 5.93
C TYR A 145 9.14 1.84 5.31
N PHE A 146 9.80 3.01 5.34
CA PHE A 146 11.17 3.10 4.86
C PHE A 146 12.11 2.24 5.69
N ASP A 147 11.95 2.22 7.02
CA ASP A 147 12.77 1.37 7.90
C ASP A 147 12.54 -0.13 7.64
N PHE A 148 11.35 -0.51 7.16
CA PHE A 148 11.05 -1.88 6.74
C PHE A 148 11.71 -2.24 5.40
N ILE A 149 11.52 -1.41 4.37
CA ILE A 149 11.94 -1.72 2.99
C ILE A 149 13.42 -1.44 2.72
N ARG A 150 14.08 -0.55 3.48
CA ARG A 150 15.47 -0.14 3.23
C ARG A 150 16.46 -1.31 3.17
N PRO A 151 16.42 -2.31 4.07
CA PRO A 151 17.30 -3.48 3.94
C PRO A 151 17.10 -4.23 2.62
N LEU A 152 15.86 -4.34 2.13
CA LEU A 152 15.57 -4.96 0.84
C LEU A 152 16.12 -4.11 -0.32
N LEU A 153 15.98 -2.78 -0.27
CA LEU A 153 16.61 -1.83 -1.22
C LEU A 153 18.12 -2.01 -1.31
N ASP A 154 18.77 -2.26 -0.18
CA ASP A 154 20.22 -2.47 -0.12
C ASP A 154 20.62 -3.87 -0.62
N GLU A 155 19.86 -4.92 -0.26
CA GLU A 155 20.09 -6.31 -0.68
C GLU A 155 19.91 -6.49 -2.20
N HIS A 156 18.86 -5.89 -2.77
CA HIS A 156 18.53 -5.98 -4.19
C HIS A 156 19.07 -4.80 -5.00
N ARG A 157 20.13 -4.12 -4.53
CA ARG A 157 20.70 -2.97 -5.26
C ARG A 157 21.22 -3.33 -6.66
N SER A 158 21.69 -4.57 -6.84
CA SER A 158 22.31 -5.05 -8.08
C SER A 158 21.29 -5.43 -9.15
N ASP A 159 20.24 -6.15 -8.79
CA ASP A 159 19.20 -6.63 -9.72
C ASP A 159 17.96 -5.73 -9.75
N ARG A 160 17.68 -5.01 -8.66
CA ARG A 160 16.50 -4.17 -8.43
C ARG A 160 15.19 -4.94 -8.55
N LEU A 161 15.19 -6.24 -8.23
CA LEU A 161 14.04 -7.13 -8.37
C LEU A 161 13.67 -7.80 -7.06
N LEU A 162 12.58 -7.33 -6.45
CA LEU A 162 12.05 -7.90 -5.21
C LEU A 162 10.87 -8.83 -5.51
N GLY A 163 10.97 -10.06 -5.00
CA GLY A 163 9.90 -11.05 -5.04
C GLY A 163 9.15 -11.18 -3.71
N SER A 164 8.01 -11.87 -3.76
CA SER A 164 7.18 -12.14 -2.58
C SER A 164 7.93 -12.95 -1.52
N ALA A 165 8.81 -13.86 -1.92
CA ALA A 165 9.60 -14.69 -1.01
C ALA A 165 10.59 -13.87 -0.17
N ASP A 166 11.29 -12.94 -0.81
CA ASP A 166 12.27 -12.05 -0.17
C ASP A 166 11.53 -11.07 0.77
N TRP A 167 10.40 -10.51 0.31
CA TRP A 167 9.53 -9.66 1.13
C TRP A 167 9.00 -10.39 2.37
N LEU A 168 8.48 -11.62 2.20
CA LEU A 168 7.96 -12.44 3.30
C LEU A 168 9.06 -12.84 4.27
N THR A 169 10.26 -13.15 3.78
CA THR A 169 11.43 -13.46 4.62
C THR A 169 11.78 -12.27 5.52
N ARG A 170 11.81 -11.05 4.95
CA ARG A 170 12.02 -9.83 5.73
C ARG A 170 10.87 -9.57 6.70
N PHE A 171 9.63 -9.81 6.27
CA PHE A 171 8.44 -9.65 7.11
C PHE A 171 8.47 -10.58 8.33
N ASP A 172 8.76 -11.85 8.15
CA ASP A 172 8.91 -12.82 9.24
C ASP A 172 10.04 -12.42 10.20
N ALA A 173 11.16 -11.93 9.66
CA ALA A 173 12.26 -11.44 10.48
C ALA A 173 11.88 -10.22 11.34
N VAL A 174 11.01 -9.32 10.87
CA VAL A 174 10.55 -8.15 11.65
C VAL A 174 9.37 -8.47 12.57
N SER A 175 8.41 -9.31 12.14
CA SER A 175 7.28 -9.72 12.95
C SER A 175 7.74 -10.56 14.14
N GLY A 176 8.78 -11.39 13.94
CA GLY A 176 9.19 -12.40 14.92
C GLY A 176 8.19 -13.56 15.02
N ASP A 177 7.26 -13.66 14.05
CA ASP A 177 6.15 -14.59 14.06
C ASP A 177 5.88 -15.10 12.64
N SER A 178 6.08 -16.40 12.45
CA SER A 178 5.81 -17.10 11.19
C SER A 178 4.32 -17.26 10.87
N GLU A 179 3.43 -17.15 11.87
CA GLU A 179 1.98 -17.18 11.63
C GLU A 179 1.55 -15.96 10.81
N ALA A 180 2.03 -14.76 11.16
CA ALA A 180 1.79 -13.55 10.41
C ALA A 180 2.19 -13.68 8.93
N GLY A 181 3.40 -14.19 8.64
CA GLY A 181 3.84 -14.44 7.26
C GLY A 181 3.02 -15.51 6.56
N GLY A 182 2.61 -16.56 7.28
CA GLY A 182 1.70 -17.59 6.79
C GLY A 182 0.34 -17.04 6.35
N ILE A 183 -0.21 -16.08 7.08
CA ILE A 183 -1.46 -15.40 6.74
C ILE A 183 -1.28 -14.59 5.44
N VAL A 184 -0.24 -13.75 5.36
CA VAL A 184 0.04 -12.95 4.15
C VAL A 184 0.21 -13.88 2.95
N LYS A 185 1.00 -14.95 3.09
CA LYS A 185 1.19 -15.96 2.05
C LYS A 185 -0.12 -16.62 1.61
N SER A 186 -1.02 -16.92 2.54
CA SER A 186 -2.33 -17.53 2.24
C SER A 186 -3.21 -16.57 1.43
N ILE A 187 -3.32 -15.31 1.86
CA ILE A 187 -4.06 -14.26 1.14
C ILE A 187 -3.46 -14.04 -0.26
N LEU A 188 -2.12 -14.05 -0.38
CA LEU A 188 -1.43 -13.91 -1.65
C LEU A 188 -1.77 -15.04 -2.62
N SER A 189 -1.63 -16.30 -2.19
CA SER A 189 -1.57 -17.46 -3.09
C SER A 189 -2.88 -18.21 -3.30
N VAL A 190 -3.77 -18.22 -2.31
CA VAL A 190 -5.03 -18.98 -2.34
C VAL A 190 -6.24 -18.08 -2.09
N GLY A 191 -6.07 -17.03 -1.28
CA GLY A 191 -7.17 -16.34 -0.63
C GLY A 191 -7.56 -17.05 0.68
N VAL A 192 -8.51 -16.46 1.41
CA VAL A 192 -8.96 -16.95 2.72
C VAL A 192 -10.48 -16.91 2.82
N ALA A 193 -11.08 -17.91 3.48
CA ALA A 193 -12.53 -18.01 3.63
C ALA A 193 -13.13 -16.95 4.55
N ASP A 194 -12.39 -16.56 5.60
CA ASP A 194 -12.71 -15.45 6.49
C ASP A 194 -11.60 -14.38 6.42
N PRO A 195 -11.66 -13.45 5.45
CA PRO A 195 -10.69 -12.36 5.34
C PRO A 195 -10.63 -11.45 6.57
N THR A 196 -11.77 -11.19 7.21
CA THR A 196 -11.82 -10.32 8.39
C THR A 196 -11.06 -10.97 9.54
N GLY A 197 -11.30 -12.25 9.82
CA GLY A 197 -10.56 -13.00 10.84
C GLY A 197 -9.08 -13.12 10.52
N ALA A 198 -8.71 -13.42 9.27
CA ALA A 198 -7.30 -13.53 8.87
C ALA A 198 -6.54 -12.20 9.04
N ILE A 199 -7.11 -11.09 8.58
CA ILE A 199 -6.48 -9.77 8.72
C ILE A 199 -6.48 -9.32 10.18
N GLU A 200 -7.48 -9.70 10.97
CA GLU A 200 -7.46 -9.46 12.41
C GLU A 200 -6.27 -10.16 13.07
N THR A 201 -6.10 -11.46 12.85
CA THR A 201 -4.97 -12.21 13.41
C THR A 201 -3.64 -11.60 12.96
N LEU A 202 -3.52 -11.23 11.68
CA LEU A 202 -2.33 -10.52 11.18
C LEU A 202 -2.05 -9.23 11.97
N PHE A 203 -3.07 -8.43 12.25
CA PHE A 203 -2.95 -7.18 13.01
C PHE A 203 -2.58 -7.42 14.47
N GLN A 204 -3.17 -8.43 15.12
CA GLN A 204 -2.80 -8.84 16.48
C GLN A 204 -1.32 -9.25 16.54
N GLN A 205 -0.89 -10.13 15.62
CA GLN A 205 0.47 -10.64 15.61
C GLN A 205 1.53 -9.58 15.31
N THR A 206 1.18 -8.55 14.53
CA THR A 206 2.09 -7.45 14.17
C THR A 206 1.96 -6.21 15.05
N GLY A 207 0.93 -6.13 15.90
CA GLY A 207 0.70 -5.00 16.79
C GLY A 207 0.12 -3.77 16.07
N VAL A 208 -0.64 -3.96 14.99
CA VAL A 208 -1.44 -2.88 14.41
C VAL A 208 -2.53 -2.50 15.42
N PRO A 209 -2.68 -1.23 15.81
CA PRO A 209 -3.72 -0.85 16.76
C PRO A 209 -5.06 -0.69 16.04
N TYR A 210 -6.04 -1.50 16.44
CA TYR A 210 -7.38 -1.53 15.85
C TYR A 210 -8.45 -1.85 16.90
N SER A 211 -9.72 -1.63 16.55
CA SER A 211 -10.88 -2.15 17.26
C SER A 211 -11.74 -3.00 16.31
N ARG A 212 -12.43 -3.99 16.85
CA ARG A 212 -13.33 -4.87 16.10
C ARG A 212 -14.77 -4.64 16.52
N ASN A 213 -15.62 -4.31 15.55
CA ASN A 213 -17.08 -4.31 15.70
C ASN A 213 -17.65 -5.26 14.65
N ASP A 214 -18.21 -6.38 15.10
CA ASP A 214 -18.77 -7.47 14.28
C ASP A 214 -17.83 -7.91 13.13
N ASN A 215 -18.14 -7.45 11.90
CA ASN A 215 -17.46 -7.80 10.65
C ASN A 215 -16.50 -6.71 10.15
N LYS A 216 -16.25 -5.67 10.94
CA LYS A 216 -15.40 -4.53 10.55
C LYS A 216 -14.25 -4.31 11.52
N LEU A 217 -13.04 -4.29 10.96
CA LEU A 217 -11.84 -3.80 11.65
C LEU A 217 -11.72 -2.28 11.46
N THR A 218 -11.64 -1.54 12.57
CA THR A 218 -11.45 -0.09 12.55
C THR A 218 -10.06 0.26 13.10
N LEU A 219 -9.24 0.93 12.30
CA LEU A 219 -7.90 1.37 12.69
C LEU A 219 -8.00 2.44 13.78
N SER A 220 -7.12 2.35 14.77
CA SER A 220 -6.99 3.38 15.81
C SER A 220 -6.24 4.60 15.26
N ALA A 221 -6.41 5.76 15.90
CA ALA A 221 -5.73 7.00 15.49
C ALA A 221 -4.20 6.89 15.46
N ASN A 222 -3.61 6.00 16.25
CA ASN A 222 -2.16 5.76 16.27
C ASN A 222 -1.69 4.63 15.32
N ALA A 223 -2.54 4.14 14.41
CA ALA A 223 -2.18 3.08 13.47
C ALA A 223 -1.15 3.54 12.42
N ILE A 224 -1.14 4.83 12.08
CA ILE A 224 -0.19 5.44 11.16
C ILE A 224 0.62 6.53 11.87
#